data_AF-A0A2D8C4H7-F1
#
_entry.id   AF-A0A2D8C4H7-F1
#
_cell.length_a   1.000
_cell.length_b   1.000
_cell.length_c   1.000
_cell.angle_alpha   90.00
_cell.angle_beta   90.00
_cell.angle_gamma   90.00
#
_symmetry.space_group_name_H-M   'P 1'
#
loop_
_entity.id
_entity.type
_entity.pdbx_description
1 polymer ?
#
loop_
_entity_poly.entity_id
_entity_poly.type
_entity_poly.pdbx_seq_one_letter_code
_entity_poly.pdbx_strand_id
1 'polypeptide(L)'
;MNFEEANEALQNGQKVRLPEWRWYWFSDENQNIKALTKDGDIVPAWTGHGVKFRDDFEIANGLDFGWAICALKAGKLVTRAGWNGKGLFVFKQVPATINREIVPKMQSLPQAVKDEFEKRFNDPNQQIDAIYYDNQLALVNPSNLITGWAPSVSDALAEDWQLFEP
;
A
#
# COMPACT_ATOMS: atom_id res chain seq x y z
N MET A 1 25.63 2.83 -7.35
CA MET A 1 26.50 2.41 -6.23
C MET A 1 26.56 0.89 -6.25
N ASN A 2 27.68 0.32 -5.87
CA ASN A 2 27.85 -1.14 -5.83
C ASN A 2 27.08 -1.77 -4.66
N PHE A 3 27.06 -3.10 -4.63
CA PHE A 3 26.39 -3.85 -3.59
C PHE A 3 26.94 -3.55 -2.19
N GLU A 4 28.26 -3.46 -2.02
CA GLU A 4 28.87 -3.15 -0.73
C GLU A 4 28.43 -1.78 -0.21
N GLU A 5 28.47 -0.76 -1.05
CA GLU A 5 28.02 0.60 -0.76
C GLU A 5 26.52 0.65 -0.43
N ALA A 6 25.70 -0.07 -1.18
CA ALA A 6 24.26 -0.17 -0.92
C ALA A 6 23.96 -0.84 0.42
N ASN A 7 24.72 -1.90 0.77
CA ASN A 7 24.56 -2.59 2.04
C ASN A 7 25.04 -1.71 3.22
N GLU A 8 26.13 -0.97 3.06
CA GLU A 8 26.59 0.01 4.06
C GLU A 8 25.56 1.13 4.26
N ALA A 9 25.00 1.67 3.18
CA ALA A 9 23.94 2.68 3.25
C ALA A 9 22.72 2.19 4.05
N LEU A 10 22.28 0.94 3.82
CA LEU A 10 21.20 0.31 4.58
C LEU A 10 21.54 0.15 6.06
N GLN A 11 22.77 -0.27 6.39
CA GLN A 11 23.23 -0.40 7.77
C GLN A 11 23.27 0.96 8.49
N ASN A 12 23.52 2.05 7.75
CA ASN A 12 23.47 3.41 8.24
C ASN A 12 22.04 4.01 8.26
N GLY A 13 21.01 3.20 8.04
CA GLY A 13 19.60 3.60 8.10
C GLY A 13 19.07 4.29 6.85
N GLN A 14 19.86 4.35 5.77
CA GLN A 14 19.37 4.83 4.49
C GLN A 14 18.50 3.77 3.81
N LYS A 15 17.69 4.21 2.86
CA LYS A 15 16.89 3.34 2.00
C LYS A 15 17.55 3.29 0.64
N VAL A 16 17.56 2.12 -0.01
CA VAL A 16 18.17 1.97 -1.34
C VAL A 16 17.20 1.35 -2.32
N ARG A 17 17.39 1.64 -3.60
CA ARG A 17 16.60 1.05 -4.69
C ARG A 17 17.50 0.57 -5.81
N LEU A 18 16.99 -0.38 -6.58
CA LEU A 18 17.55 -0.86 -7.83
C LEU A 18 16.55 -0.50 -8.94
N PRO A 19 16.77 0.62 -9.66
CA PRO A 19 15.78 1.17 -10.58
C PRO A 19 15.34 0.20 -11.68
N GLU A 20 16.29 -0.51 -12.31
CA GLU A 20 15.99 -1.43 -13.42
C GLU A 20 15.01 -2.53 -12.99
N TRP A 21 15.25 -3.13 -11.82
CA TRP A 21 14.42 -4.22 -11.32
C TRP A 21 13.14 -3.74 -10.66
N ARG A 22 13.10 -2.44 -10.32
CA ARG A 22 12.10 -1.86 -9.44
C ARG A 22 12.04 -2.64 -8.13
N TRP A 23 13.21 -2.78 -7.47
CA TRP A 23 13.34 -3.30 -6.09
C TRP A 23 13.81 -2.24 -5.10
N TYR A 24 13.23 -2.25 -3.90
CA TYR A 24 13.43 -1.21 -2.88
C TYR A 24 13.71 -1.88 -1.54
N TRP A 25 14.83 -1.52 -0.91
CA TRP A 25 15.26 -2.07 0.36
C TRP A 25 15.18 -1.03 1.46
N PHE A 26 14.72 -1.50 2.62
CA PHE A 26 14.50 -0.70 3.81
C PHE A 26 14.66 -1.57 5.05
N SER A 27 14.93 -0.91 6.18
CA SER A 27 14.92 -1.54 7.49
C SER A 27 13.50 -1.50 8.06
N ASP A 28 13.03 -2.61 8.64
CA ASP A 28 11.79 -2.62 9.41
C ASP A 28 12.00 -2.13 10.86
N GLU A 29 10.90 -2.04 11.62
CA GLU A 29 10.88 -1.63 13.02
C GLU A 29 11.80 -2.46 13.94
N ASN A 30 12.15 -3.68 13.52
CA ASN A 30 13.01 -4.60 14.25
C ASN A 30 14.45 -4.62 13.70
N GLN A 31 14.83 -3.62 12.90
CA GLN A 31 16.13 -3.50 12.24
C GLN A 31 16.44 -4.62 11.24
N ASN A 32 15.43 -5.36 10.77
CA ASN A 32 15.66 -6.35 9.71
C ASN A 32 15.56 -5.66 8.35
N ILE A 33 16.55 -5.92 7.50
CA ILE A 33 16.50 -5.46 6.11
C ILE A 33 15.50 -6.33 5.34
N LYS A 34 14.56 -5.67 4.66
CA LYS A 34 13.56 -6.27 3.78
C LYS A 34 13.66 -5.66 2.39
N ALA A 35 13.06 -6.33 1.40
CA ALA A 35 12.91 -5.79 0.06
C ALA A 35 11.44 -5.78 -0.35
N LEU A 36 10.97 -4.64 -0.88
CA LEU A 36 9.75 -4.50 -1.64
C LEU A 36 10.06 -4.79 -3.12
N THR A 37 9.36 -5.77 -3.68
CA THR A 37 9.49 -6.13 -5.10
C THR A 37 8.57 -5.28 -5.98
N LYS A 38 8.82 -5.30 -7.28
CA LYS A 38 7.97 -4.68 -8.30
C LYS A 38 6.53 -5.21 -8.32
N ASP A 39 6.33 -6.42 -7.83
CA ASP A 39 5.04 -7.11 -7.81
C ASP A 39 4.23 -6.75 -6.55
N GLY A 40 4.85 -6.06 -5.59
CA GLY A 40 4.24 -5.68 -4.33
C GLY A 40 4.37 -6.76 -3.27
N ASP A 41 5.46 -7.52 -3.26
CA ASP A 41 5.76 -8.47 -2.19
C ASP A 41 6.85 -7.92 -1.26
N ILE A 42 6.78 -8.29 0.03
CA ILE A 42 7.86 -8.07 0.97
C ILE A 42 8.61 -9.38 1.19
N VAL A 43 9.88 -9.39 0.78
CA VAL A 43 10.75 -10.57 0.87
C VAL A 43 11.98 -10.29 1.75
N PRO A 44 12.68 -11.33 2.24
CA PRO A 44 13.98 -11.13 2.89
C PRO A 44 14.95 -10.36 2.00
N ALA A 45 15.83 -9.58 2.61
CA ALA A 45 16.84 -8.84 1.86
C ALA A 45 17.65 -9.77 0.94
N TRP A 46 17.92 -9.27 -0.26
CA TRP A 46 18.86 -9.88 -1.21
C TRP A 46 18.43 -11.25 -1.75
N THR A 47 17.13 -11.55 -1.73
CA THR A 47 16.53 -12.82 -2.24
C THR A 47 16.68 -13.01 -3.77
N GLY A 48 17.12 -12.00 -4.52
CA GLY A 48 17.30 -12.07 -5.98
C GLY A 48 18.64 -12.65 -6.42
N HIS A 49 18.61 -13.66 -7.30
CA HIS A 49 19.82 -14.21 -7.93
C HIS A 49 20.57 -13.10 -8.67
N GLY A 50 21.82 -12.85 -8.26
CA GLY A 50 22.71 -11.88 -8.90
C GLY A 50 22.58 -10.44 -8.41
N VAL A 51 21.73 -10.16 -7.41
CA VAL A 51 21.64 -8.82 -6.80
C VAL A 51 22.99 -8.31 -6.28
N LYS A 52 23.85 -9.22 -5.80
CA LYS A 52 25.19 -8.92 -5.30
C LYS A 52 26.19 -8.48 -6.38
N PHE A 53 25.87 -8.73 -7.66
CA PHE A 53 26.71 -8.37 -8.80
C PHE A 53 26.25 -7.08 -9.48
N ARG A 54 25.27 -6.40 -8.92
CA ARG A 54 24.73 -5.13 -9.44
C ARG A 54 25.56 -3.95 -8.93
N ASP A 55 25.70 -2.93 -9.76
CA ASP A 55 26.45 -1.70 -9.49
C ASP A 55 25.65 -0.40 -9.70
N ASP A 56 24.37 -0.55 -10.01
CA ASP A 56 23.41 0.50 -10.35
C ASP A 56 22.40 0.79 -9.22
N PHE A 57 22.74 0.48 -7.97
CA PHE A 57 21.91 0.88 -6.83
C PHE A 57 21.91 2.40 -6.66
N GLU A 58 20.83 2.92 -6.07
CA GLU A 58 20.65 4.34 -5.75
C GLU A 58 20.13 4.52 -4.31
N ILE A 59 20.48 5.63 -3.67
CA ILE A 59 19.81 6.06 -2.43
C ILE A 59 18.38 6.48 -2.79
N ALA A 60 17.41 5.91 -2.10
CA ALA A 60 16.00 6.23 -2.30
C ALA A 60 15.60 7.43 -1.42
N ASN A 61 15.84 8.65 -1.93
CA ASN A 61 15.41 9.90 -1.28
C ASN A 61 13.89 10.16 -1.37
N GLY A 62 13.20 9.39 -2.19
CA GLY A 62 11.79 9.47 -2.47
C GLY A 62 11.43 8.39 -3.50
N LEU A 63 10.16 8.04 -3.55
CA LEU A 63 9.61 7.06 -4.46
C LEU A 63 8.65 7.73 -5.44
N ASP A 64 8.56 7.19 -6.64
CA ASP A 64 7.52 7.57 -7.58
C ASP A 64 6.16 6.99 -7.15
N PHE A 65 5.09 7.39 -7.85
CA PHE A 65 3.76 6.87 -7.57
C PHE A 65 3.61 5.36 -7.80
N GLY A 66 4.28 4.79 -8.82
CA GLY A 66 4.18 3.36 -9.09
C GLY A 66 4.79 2.51 -7.95
N TRP A 67 5.80 3.03 -7.27
CA TRP A 67 6.37 2.44 -6.07
C TRP A 67 5.40 2.48 -4.89
N ALA A 68 4.70 3.60 -4.72
CA ALA A 68 3.62 3.70 -3.74
C ALA A 68 2.55 2.63 -4.00
N ILE A 69 2.19 2.39 -5.26
CA ILE A 69 1.26 1.30 -5.63
C ILE A 69 1.82 -0.09 -5.29
N CYS A 70 3.11 -0.36 -5.54
CA CYS A 70 3.73 -1.62 -5.15
C CYS A 70 3.64 -1.83 -3.62
N ALA A 71 3.96 -0.80 -2.85
CA ALA A 71 3.86 -0.83 -1.39
C ALA A 71 2.41 -1.07 -0.91
N LEU A 72 1.44 -0.38 -1.50
CA LEU A 72 0.01 -0.57 -1.19
C LEU A 72 -0.47 -1.99 -1.49
N LYS A 73 -0.04 -2.58 -2.60
CA LYS A 73 -0.33 -4.00 -2.93
C LYS A 73 0.28 -4.95 -1.90
N ALA A 74 1.44 -4.61 -1.36
CA ALA A 74 2.13 -5.33 -0.29
C ALA A 74 1.48 -5.15 1.10
N GLY A 75 0.36 -4.43 1.20
CA GLY A 75 -0.29 -4.11 2.46
C GLY A 75 0.48 -3.10 3.32
N LYS A 76 1.47 -2.40 2.74
CA LYS A 76 2.18 -1.32 3.44
C LYS A 76 1.41 -0.01 3.35
N LEU A 77 1.69 0.84 4.34
CA LEU A 77 1.19 2.21 4.40
C LEU A 77 2.14 3.12 3.62
N VAL A 78 1.60 4.11 2.90
CA VAL A 78 2.39 5.09 2.16
C VAL A 78 2.01 6.51 2.50
N THR A 79 2.96 7.42 2.39
CA THR A 79 2.77 8.86 2.63
C THR A 79 3.60 9.68 1.64
N ARG A 80 3.33 10.98 1.57
CA ARG A 80 4.12 11.94 0.78
C ARG A 80 4.75 12.96 1.70
N ALA A 81 6.02 13.28 1.47
CA ALA A 81 6.72 14.31 2.24
C ALA A 81 6.09 15.72 2.07
N GLY A 82 5.51 15.99 0.89
CA GLY A 82 4.87 17.25 0.54
C GLY A 82 3.40 17.38 0.97
N TRP A 83 2.82 16.38 1.65
CA TRP A 83 1.48 16.53 2.21
C TRP A 83 1.46 17.49 3.40
N ASN A 84 0.45 18.36 3.45
CA ASN A 84 0.21 19.29 4.56
C ASN A 84 -0.37 18.55 5.77
N GLY A 85 0.48 17.81 6.48
CA GLY A 85 0.18 17.21 7.76
C GLY A 85 1.09 16.01 8.05
N LYS A 86 1.81 16.06 9.17
CA LYS A 86 2.51 14.88 9.69
C LYS A 86 1.45 13.85 10.11
N GLY A 87 1.62 12.60 9.69
CA GLY A 87 0.71 11.51 10.05
C GLY A 87 -0.39 11.19 9.05
N LEU A 88 -0.41 11.82 7.86
CA LEU A 88 -1.29 11.36 6.78
C LEU A 88 -0.70 10.11 6.14
N PHE A 89 -1.52 9.10 5.91
CA PHE A 89 -1.10 7.90 5.18
C PHE A 89 -2.24 7.28 4.40
N VAL A 90 -1.89 6.54 3.36
CA VAL A 90 -2.82 5.75 2.55
C VAL A 90 -2.56 4.27 2.77
N PHE A 91 -3.64 3.49 2.79
CA PHE A 91 -3.60 2.04 2.75
C PHE A 91 -4.54 1.48 1.68
N LYS A 92 -4.24 0.25 1.22
CA LYS A 92 -5.17 -0.55 0.43
C LYS A 92 -6.04 -1.36 1.37
N GLN A 93 -7.34 -1.17 1.30
CA GLN A 93 -8.28 -1.96 2.09
C GLN A 93 -8.20 -3.43 1.67
N VAL A 94 -8.22 -4.32 2.66
CA VAL A 94 -8.28 -5.76 2.42
C VAL A 94 -9.65 -6.08 1.78
N PRO A 95 -9.69 -6.82 0.65
CA PRO A 95 -10.95 -7.24 0.06
C PRO A 95 -11.80 -8.00 1.08
N ALA A 96 -13.10 -7.74 1.08
CA ALA A 96 -14.00 -8.30 2.08
C ALA A 96 -15.30 -8.79 1.45
N THR A 97 -15.73 -9.97 1.87
CA THR A 97 -17.06 -10.53 1.58
C THR A 97 -17.89 -10.40 2.85
N ILE A 98 -19.03 -9.71 2.74
CA ILE A 98 -19.95 -9.48 3.85
C ILE A 98 -21.26 -10.19 3.55
N ASN A 99 -21.52 -11.27 4.29
CA ASN A 99 -22.72 -12.08 4.10
C ASN A 99 -24.00 -11.31 4.44
N ARG A 100 -25.12 -11.70 3.81
CA ARG A 100 -26.43 -11.06 3.92
C ARG A 100 -26.95 -10.92 5.35
N GLU A 101 -26.54 -11.79 6.28
CA GLU A 101 -26.96 -11.73 7.69
C GLU A 101 -26.29 -10.58 8.46
N ILE A 102 -25.16 -10.09 7.94
CA ILE A 102 -24.37 -9.00 8.54
C ILE A 102 -24.86 -7.65 7.99
N VAL A 103 -25.24 -7.58 6.71
CA VAL A 103 -25.61 -6.33 6.00
C VAL A 103 -26.63 -5.45 6.76
N PRO A 104 -27.73 -5.99 7.34
CA PRO A 104 -28.68 -5.18 8.11
C PRO A 104 -28.06 -4.48 9.32
N LYS A 105 -27.02 -5.08 9.92
CA LYS A 105 -26.35 -4.62 11.14
C LYS A 105 -25.25 -3.58 10.85
N MET A 106 -24.90 -3.35 9.58
CA MET A 106 -23.84 -2.41 9.22
C MET A 106 -24.25 -0.97 9.52
N GLN A 107 -23.45 -0.26 10.31
CA GLN A 107 -23.67 1.17 10.60
C GLN A 107 -23.25 2.08 9.42
N SER A 108 -22.35 1.60 8.56
CA SER A 108 -21.81 2.34 7.43
C SER A 108 -22.76 2.44 6.23
N LEU A 109 -23.87 1.69 6.22
CA LEU A 109 -24.82 1.67 5.12
C LEU A 109 -26.12 2.42 5.47
N PRO A 110 -26.57 3.38 4.63
CA PRO A 110 -27.90 3.96 4.75
C PRO A 110 -29.00 2.90 4.62
N GLN A 111 -30.15 3.10 5.27
CA GLN A 111 -31.25 2.14 5.23
C GLN A 111 -31.72 1.83 3.80
N ALA A 112 -31.85 2.84 2.94
CA ALA A 112 -32.25 2.64 1.54
C ALA A 112 -31.31 1.71 0.75
N VAL A 113 -30.02 1.69 1.09
CA VAL A 113 -29.04 0.77 0.47
C VAL A 113 -29.24 -0.65 0.99
N LYS A 114 -29.51 -0.82 2.29
CA LYS A 114 -29.82 -2.13 2.89
C LYS A 114 -31.07 -2.74 2.28
N ASP A 115 -32.12 -1.94 2.10
CA ASP A 115 -33.38 -2.39 1.50
C ASP A 115 -33.18 -2.88 0.05
N GLU A 116 -32.32 -2.19 -0.71
CA GLU A 116 -31.97 -2.60 -2.08
C GLU A 116 -31.16 -3.91 -2.11
N PHE A 117 -30.20 -4.09 -1.20
CA PHE A 117 -29.48 -5.36 -1.07
C PHE A 117 -30.39 -6.50 -0.65
N GLU A 118 -31.31 -6.27 0.29
CA GLU A 118 -32.29 -7.28 0.70
C GLU A 118 -33.19 -7.74 -0.45
N LYS A 119 -33.64 -6.81 -1.31
CA LYS A 119 -34.37 -7.19 -2.53
C LYS A 119 -33.54 -8.11 -3.43
N ARG A 120 -32.25 -7.79 -3.65
CA ARG A 120 -31.35 -8.59 -4.47
C ARG A 120 -31.07 -9.96 -3.86
N PHE A 121 -30.92 -10.03 -2.54
CA PHE A 121 -30.73 -11.31 -1.84
C PHE A 121 -31.97 -12.22 -1.89
N ASN A 122 -33.15 -11.66 -2.15
CA ASN A 122 -34.41 -12.40 -2.22
C ASN A 122 -34.92 -12.58 -3.65
N ASP A 123 -34.21 -12.09 -4.67
CA ASP A 123 -34.58 -12.30 -6.08
C ASP A 123 -34.30 -13.76 -6.45
N PRO A 124 -35.34 -14.58 -6.76
CA PRO A 124 -35.14 -15.99 -7.08
C PRO A 124 -34.32 -16.22 -8.36
N ASN A 125 -34.14 -15.19 -9.19
CA ASN A 125 -33.31 -15.25 -10.39
C ASN A 125 -31.83 -14.91 -10.11
N GLN A 126 -31.51 -14.42 -8.90
CA GLN A 126 -30.16 -14.02 -8.51
C GLN A 126 -29.70 -14.83 -7.29
N GLN A 127 -28.60 -15.56 -7.41
CA GLN A 127 -28.01 -16.32 -6.31
C GLN A 127 -27.02 -15.47 -5.52
N ILE A 128 -27.46 -14.31 -5.02
CA ILE A 128 -26.60 -13.37 -4.27
C ILE A 128 -26.85 -13.57 -2.77
N ASP A 129 -25.79 -13.85 -2.02
CA ASP A 129 -25.83 -14.05 -0.56
C ASP A 129 -24.86 -13.14 0.21
N ALA A 130 -24.10 -12.29 -0.49
CA ALA A 130 -23.13 -11.38 0.10
C ALA A 130 -22.93 -10.09 -0.73
N ILE A 131 -22.35 -9.08 -0.10
CA ILE A 131 -21.74 -7.91 -0.77
C ILE A 131 -20.22 -7.98 -0.70
N TYR A 132 -19.57 -7.27 -1.61
CA TYR A 132 -18.11 -7.35 -1.81
C TYR A 132 -17.49 -5.96 -1.80
N TYR A 133 -16.41 -5.81 -1.04
CA TYR A 133 -15.50 -4.67 -1.14
C TYR A 133 -14.22 -5.14 -1.81
N ASP A 134 -13.81 -4.45 -2.87
CA ASP A 134 -12.56 -4.73 -3.57
C ASP A 134 -11.95 -3.45 -4.15
N ASN A 135 -10.63 -3.43 -4.32
CA ASN A 135 -9.84 -2.35 -4.91
C ASN A 135 -10.09 -0.95 -4.33
N GLN A 136 -10.24 -0.86 -3.02
CA GLN A 136 -10.42 0.41 -2.32
C GLN A 136 -9.11 0.90 -1.70
N LEU A 137 -8.81 2.19 -1.91
CA LEU A 137 -7.76 2.91 -1.22
C LEU A 137 -8.38 3.91 -0.26
N ALA A 138 -7.78 4.05 0.91
CA ALA A 138 -8.27 4.92 1.96
C ALA A 138 -7.14 5.80 2.48
N LEU A 139 -7.45 7.08 2.67
CA LEU A 139 -6.58 8.07 3.29
C LEU A 139 -6.99 8.19 4.76
N VAL A 140 -6.00 8.14 5.64
CA VAL A 140 -6.17 8.35 7.06
C VAL A 140 -5.46 9.65 7.44
N ASN A 141 -6.18 10.52 8.13
CA ASN A 141 -5.61 11.74 8.68
C ASN A 141 -5.17 11.53 10.15
N PRO A 142 -4.48 12.51 10.76
CA PRO A 142 -4.02 12.40 12.14
C PRO A 142 -5.13 12.28 13.20
N SER A 143 -6.39 12.57 12.87
CA SER A 143 -7.53 12.37 13.78
C SER A 143 -8.18 10.99 13.63
N ASN A 144 -7.56 10.07 12.89
CA ASN A 144 -8.09 8.76 12.51
C ASN A 144 -9.39 8.85 11.68
N LEU A 145 -9.65 9.99 11.03
CA LEU A 145 -10.71 10.06 10.03
C LEU A 145 -10.23 9.33 8.78
N ILE A 146 -11.04 8.37 8.34
CA ILE A 146 -10.81 7.60 7.13
C ILE A 146 -11.69 8.15 6.02
N THR A 147 -11.07 8.53 4.91
CA THR A 147 -11.79 8.94 3.69
C THR A 147 -11.36 8.08 2.51
N GLY A 148 -12.25 7.94 1.52
CA GLY A 148 -11.88 7.33 0.26
C GLY A 148 -10.77 8.14 -0.41
N TRP A 149 -9.71 7.46 -0.85
CA TRP A 149 -8.61 8.10 -1.54
C TRP A 149 -8.64 7.79 -3.03
N ALA A 150 -8.71 8.85 -3.83
CA ALA A 150 -8.46 8.81 -5.25
C ALA A 150 -7.20 9.66 -5.52
N PRO A 151 -6.11 9.07 -6.06
CA PRO A 151 -4.90 9.82 -6.34
C PRO A 151 -5.19 10.93 -7.34
N SER A 152 -4.78 12.15 -7.02
CA SER A 152 -4.83 13.27 -7.95
C SER A 152 -3.73 13.14 -9.02
N VAL A 153 -3.78 13.98 -10.06
CA VAL A 153 -2.66 14.11 -11.02
C VAL A 153 -1.37 14.52 -10.30
N SER A 154 -1.47 15.36 -9.26
CA SER A 154 -0.30 15.74 -8.45
C SER A 154 0.27 14.57 -7.67
N ASP A 155 -0.58 13.69 -7.13
CA ASP A 155 -0.15 12.47 -6.44
C ASP A 155 0.51 11.47 -7.40
N ALA A 156 -0.02 11.35 -8.61
CA ALA A 156 0.50 10.44 -9.63
C ALA A 156 1.86 10.89 -10.20
N LEU A 157 2.10 12.20 -10.28
CA LEU A 157 3.36 12.78 -10.79
C LEU A 157 4.38 13.06 -9.68
N ALA A 158 4.08 12.68 -8.45
CA ALA A 158 4.94 12.91 -7.31
C ALA A 158 6.09 11.91 -7.23
N GLU A 159 7.25 12.40 -6.78
CA GLU A 159 8.48 11.61 -6.56
C GLU A 159 8.90 11.58 -5.08
N ASP A 160 8.04 12.11 -4.21
CA ASP A 160 8.27 12.25 -2.77
C ASP A 160 7.48 11.21 -1.95
N TRP A 161 7.08 10.10 -2.57
CA TRP A 161 6.41 9.01 -1.87
C TRP A 161 7.38 8.26 -0.95
N GLN A 162 6.85 7.80 0.17
CA GLN A 162 7.60 7.08 1.19
C GLN A 162 6.71 6.00 1.82
N LEU A 163 7.33 4.95 2.36
CA LEU A 163 6.64 4.09 3.31
C LEU A 163 6.32 4.91 4.56
N PHE A 164 5.09 4.77 5.06
CA PHE A 164 4.70 5.36 6.33
C PHE A 164 5.09 4.41 7.47
N GLU A 165 5.95 4.90 8.36
CA GLU A 165 6.41 4.22 9.56
C GLU A 165 5.75 4.93 10.76
N PRO A 166 4.82 4.26 11.49
CA PRO A 166 4.09 4.84 12.62
C PRO A 166 4.93 5.08 13.87
#